data_AF-A0A7R9WKI5-F1
#
_entry.id   AF-A0A7R9WKI5-F1
#
_cell.length_a   1.000
_cell.length_b   1.000
_cell.length_c   1.000
_cell.angle_alpha   90.00
_cell.angle_beta   90.00
_cell.angle_gamma   90.00
#
_symmetry.space_group_name_H-M   'P 1'
#
loop_
_entity.id
_entity.type
_entity.pdbx_description
1 polymer ?
#
loop_
_entity_poly.entity_id
_entity_poly.type
_entity_poly.pdbx_seq_one_letter_code
_entity_poly.pdbx_strand_id
1 'polypeptide(L)'
;NTPPEGREGALLILRALCEIAGRAAEPFVVPYLAAALDESASSSGTVREAAEDTSSAIVALANPLAVPGVVCPVLFEALKSPEWRVKVNALERLAQCAA
;
A
#
# COMPACT_ATOMS: atom_id res chain seq x y z
N ASN A 1 2.63 17.03 11.42
CA ASN A 1 1.38 16.28 11.64
C ASN A 1 0.37 16.67 10.57
N THR A 2 0.34 15.91 9.48
CA THR A 2 -0.71 16.04 8.48
C THR A 2 -2.03 15.59 9.12
N PRO A 3 -3.12 16.36 8.99
CA PRO A 3 -4.42 15.96 9.54
C PRO A 3 -4.90 14.65 8.90
N PRO A 4 -5.73 13.86 9.59
CA PRO A 4 -6.17 12.55 9.10
C PRO A 4 -6.86 12.64 7.75
N GLU A 5 -7.64 13.69 7.49
CA GLU A 5 -8.33 13.93 6.21
C GLU A 5 -7.32 14.16 5.07
N GLY A 6 -6.20 14.83 5.36
CA GLY A 6 -5.13 15.04 4.40
C GLY A 6 -4.40 13.74 4.03
N ARG A 7 -4.23 12.84 5.00
CA ARG A 7 -3.61 11.52 4.76
C ARG A 7 -4.56 10.59 4.00
N GLU A 8 -5.83 10.57 4.38
CA GLU A 8 -6.87 9.85 3.65
C GLU A 8 -6.95 10.31 2.19
N GLY A 9 -7.02 11.61 1.95
CA GLY A 9 -7.03 12.17 0.60
C GLY A 9 -5.79 11.79 -0.22
N ALA A 10 -4.61 11.77 0.41
CA ALA A 10 -3.38 11.34 -0.25
C ALA A 10 -3.44 9.86 -0.68
N LEU A 11 -3.90 8.98 0.20
CA LEU A 11 -4.08 7.55 -0.09
C LEU A 11 -5.09 7.35 -1.23
N LEU A 12 -6.23 8.03 -1.18
CA LEU A 12 -7.25 7.96 -2.24
C LEU A 12 -6.72 8.42 -3.60
N ILE A 13 -5.88 9.46 -3.64
CA ILE A 13 -5.22 9.89 -4.89
C ILE A 13 -4.23 8.84 -5.39
N LEU A 14 -3.42 8.25 -4.51
CA LEU A 14 -2.48 7.18 -4.89
C LEU A 14 -3.22 5.97 -5.48
N ARG A 15 -4.32 5.55 -4.84
CA ARG A 15 -5.21 4.50 -5.37
C ARG A 15 -5.77 4.87 -6.73
N ALA A 16 -6.32 6.08 -6.88
CA ALA A 16 -6.88 6.54 -8.15
C ALA A 16 -5.83 6.59 -9.27
N LEU A 17 -4.57 6.93 -8.96
CA LEU A 17 -3.47 6.84 -9.92
C LEU A 17 -3.22 5.40 -10.37
N CYS A 18 -3.28 4.42 -9.46
CA CYS A 18 -3.17 3.01 -9.84
C CYS A 18 -4.29 2.57 -10.78
N GLU A 19 -5.54 2.97 -10.49
CA GLU A 19 -6.72 2.50 -11.23
C GLU A 19 -6.94 3.25 -12.56
N ILE A 20 -6.65 4.55 -12.60
CA ILE A 20 -6.96 5.43 -13.75
C ILE A 20 -5.75 5.59 -14.67
N ALA A 21 -4.59 5.97 -14.10
CA ALA A 21 -3.38 6.20 -14.91
C ALA A 21 -2.67 4.89 -15.25
N GLY A 22 -2.89 3.82 -14.48
CA GLY A 22 -2.41 2.48 -14.77
C GLY A 22 -0.89 2.41 -14.82
N ARG A 23 -0.34 1.58 -15.73
CA ARG A 23 1.09 1.23 -15.76
C ARG A 23 2.05 2.43 -15.88
N ALA A 24 1.62 3.55 -16.46
CA ALA A 24 2.45 4.76 -16.53
C ALA A 24 2.73 5.38 -15.15
N ALA A 25 1.85 5.14 -14.17
CA ALA A 25 2.00 5.63 -12.80
C ALA A 25 2.88 4.71 -11.94
N GLU A 26 3.14 3.46 -12.36
CA GLU A 26 3.85 2.44 -11.58
C GLU A 26 5.14 2.93 -10.90
N PRO A 27 6.12 3.54 -11.61
CA PRO A 27 7.38 3.96 -10.97
C PRO A 27 7.18 5.07 -9.92
N PHE A 28 6.07 5.79 -9.99
CA PHE A 28 5.76 6.88 -9.07
C PHE A 28 4.96 6.39 -7.86
N VAL A 29 4.14 5.36 -8.01
CA VAL A 29 3.23 4.92 -6.92
C VAL A 29 3.81 3.75 -6.13
N VAL A 30 4.48 2.78 -6.77
CA VAL A 30 5.04 1.59 -6.08
C VAL A 30 5.95 1.95 -4.88
N PRO A 31 6.80 3.00 -4.91
CA PRO A 31 7.59 3.39 -3.75
C PRO A 31 6.76 3.78 -2.50
N TYR A 32 5.48 4.15 -2.67
CA TYR A 32 4.59 4.53 -1.57
C TYR A 32 3.90 3.33 -0.90
N LEU A 33 4.17 2.10 -1.33
CA LEU A 33 3.59 0.90 -0.72
C LEU A 33 3.87 0.82 0.79
N ALA A 34 5.10 1.14 1.22
CA ALA A 34 5.47 1.12 2.64
C ALA A 34 4.60 2.10 3.46
N ALA A 35 4.42 3.32 2.95
CA ALA A 35 3.61 4.34 3.61
C ALA A 35 2.13 3.95 3.68
N ALA A 36 1.60 3.32 2.63
CA ALA A 36 0.24 2.79 2.65
C ALA A 36 0.07 1.67 3.69
N LEU A 37 1.03 0.75 3.80
CA LEU A 37 1.00 -0.32 4.81
C LEU A 37 1.05 0.24 6.24
N ASP A 38 1.89 1.24 6.50
CA ASP A 38 2.02 1.86 7.83
C ASP A 38 0.72 2.57 8.25
N GLU A 39 0.02 3.23 7.33
CA GLU A 39 -1.25 3.91 7.63
C GLU A 39 -2.41 2.94 7.98
N SER A 40 -2.25 1.63 7.73
CA SER A 40 -3.18 0.61 8.27
C SER A 40 -3.15 0.51 9.80
N ALA A 41 -2.13 1.04 10.47
CA ALA A 41 -2.09 1.18 11.92
C ALA A 41 -2.82 2.43 12.44
N SER A 42 -3.34 3.30 11.56
CA SER A 42 -3.93 4.58 11.95
C SER A 42 -5.09 4.41 12.95
N SER A 43 -5.25 5.41 13.82
CA SER A 43 -6.38 5.48 14.76
C SER A 43 -7.70 5.75 14.04
N SER A 44 -7.67 6.48 12.91
CA SER A 44 -8.86 6.76 12.10
C SER A 44 -9.26 5.55 11.25
N GLY A 45 -10.53 5.16 11.32
CA GLY A 45 -11.06 4.07 10.51
C GLY A 45 -10.97 4.34 9.00
N THR A 46 -11.28 5.57 8.57
CA THR A 46 -11.30 5.95 7.15
C THR A 46 -9.90 5.91 6.53
N VAL A 47 -8.89 6.36 7.28
CA VAL A 47 -7.49 6.29 6.85
C VAL A 47 -7.03 4.83 6.71
N ARG A 48 -7.46 3.94 7.62
CA ARG A 48 -7.12 2.52 7.53
C ARG A 48 -7.73 1.85 6.30
N GLU A 49 -9.00 2.09 6.03
CA GLU A 49 -9.70 1.57 4.84
C GLU A 49 -9.03 2.08 3.56
N ALA A 50 -8.76 3.39 3.49
CA ALA A 50 -8.03 3.97 2.37
C ALA A 50 -6.63 3.36 2.20
N ALA A 51 -5.93 3.07 3.29
CA ALA A 51 -4.61 2.44 3.28
C ALA A 51 -4.63 1.00 2.76
N GLU A 52 -5.60 0.19 3.20
CA GLU A 52 -5.80 -1.18 2.73
C GLU A 52 -6.16 -1.23 1.24
N ASP A 53 -7.08 -0.37 0.79
CA ASP A 53 -7.44 -0.26 -0.62
C ASP A 53 -6.26 0.21 -1.49
N THR A 54 -5.51 1.20 -0.99
CA THR A 54 -4.35 1.74 -1.70
C THR A 54 -3.24 0.69 -1.82
N SER A 55 -2.92 -0.03 -0.73
CA SER A 55 -1.88 -1.08 -0.80
C SER A 55 -2.28 -2.18 -1.78
N SER A 56 -3.57 -2.55 -1.83
CA SER A 56 -4.09 -3.54 -2.78
C SER A 56 -3.95 -3.06 -4.23
N ALA A 57 -4.33 -1.81 -4.50
CA ALA A 57 -4.23 -1.21 -5.83
C ALA A 57 -2.77 -1.09 -6.29
N ILE A 58 -1.84 -0.73 -5.41
CA ILE A 58 -0.40 -0.66 -5.72
C ILE A 58 0.14 -2.03 -6.11
N VAL A 59 -0.18 -3.07 -5.33
CA VAL A 59 0.26 -4.45 -5.62
C VAL A 59 -0.34 -4.97 -6.92
N ALA A 60 -1.63 -4.68 -7.18
CA ALA A 60 -2.28 -5.04 -8.44
C ALA A 60 -1.68 -4.32 -9.66
N LEU A 61 -1.18 -3.10 -9.48
CA LEU A 61 -0.52 -2.33 -10.54
C LEU A 61 0.90 -2.84 -10.84
N ALA A 62 1.61 -3.30 -9.81
CA ALA A 62 3.04 -3.61 -9.90
C ALA A 62 3.35 -4.61 -11.01
N ASN A 63 4.41 -4.33 -11.78
CA ASN A 63 4.90 -5.24 -12.80
C ASN A 63 5.34 -6.54 -12.13
N PRO A 64 4.92 -7.73 -12.64
CA PRO A 64 5.32 -9.01 -12.08
C PRO A 64 6.84 -9.19 -11.93
N LEU A 65 7.63 -8.56 -12.80
CA LEU A 65 9.10 -8.60 -12.73
C LEU A 65 9.66 -7.74 -11.58
N ALA A 66 8.93 -6.72 -11.14
CA ALA A 66 9.28 -5.87 -10.01
C ALA A 66 8.88 -6.49 -8.66
N VAL A 67 7.94 -7.44 -8.64
CA VAL A 67 7.42 -8.03 -7.40
C VAL A 67 8.54 -8.64 -6.52
N PRO A 68 9.43 -9.52 -7.03
CA PRO A 68 10.46 -10.13 -6.19
C PRO A 68 11.51 -9.12 -5.69
N GLY A 69 11.82 -8.11 -6.50
CA GLY A 69 12.93 -7.17 -6.23
C GLY A 69 12.53 -5.90 -5.47
N VAL A 70 11.25 -5.51 -5.52
CA VAL A 70 10.76 -4.23 -4.98
C VAL A 70 9.63 -4.44 -3.99
N VAL A 71 8.57 -5.16 -4.39
CA VAL A 71 7.36 -5.32 -3.57
C VAL A 71 7.62 -6.25 -2.39
N CYS A 72 8.19 -7.44 -2.63
CA CYS A 72 8.43 -8.44 -1.58
C CYS A 72 9.34 -7.94 -0.45
N PRO A 73 10.47 -7.23 -0.71
CA PRO A 73 11.27 -6.64 0.35
C PRO A 73 10.48 -5.68 1.25
N VAL A 74 9.62 -4.85 0.67
CA VAL A 74 8.77 -3.91 1.43
C VAL A 74 7.77 -4.68 2.30
N LEU A 75 7.12 -5.71 1.76
CA LEU A 75 6.19 -6.55 2.51
C LEU A 75 6.88 -7.28 3.68
N PHE A 76 8.06 -7.86 3.45
CA PHE A 76 8.80 -8.53 4.52
C PHE A 76 9.31 -7.58 5.59
N GLU A 77 9.64 -6.33 5.24
CA GLU A 77 9.97 -5.32 6.23
C GLU A 77 8.74 -4.93 7.06
N ALA A 78 7.58 -4.74 6.41
CA ALA A 78 6.31 -4.42 7.09
C ALA A 78 5.89 -5.51 8.10
N LEU A 79 6.22 -6.79 7.85
CA LEU A 79 5.97 -7.88 8.81
C LEU A 79 6.74 -7.75 10.14
N LYS A 80 7.79 -6.92 10.19
CA LYS A 80 8.54 -6.65 11.41
C LYS A 80 7.91 -5.54 12.27
N SER A 81 6.91 -4.83 11.75
CA SER A 81 6.22 -3.75 12.45
C SER A 81 5.64 -4.22 13.80
N PRO A 82 5.69 -3.41 14.88
CA PRO A 82 5.01 -3.75 16.14
C PRO A 82 3.48 -3.78 15.98
N GLU A 83 2.95 -3.09 14.96
CA GLU A 83 1.52 -2.94 14.73
C GLU A 83 0.93 -4.15 13.99
N TRP A 84 -0.03 -4.82 14.63
CA TRP A 84 -0.60 -6.06 14.08
C TRP A 84 -1.36 -5.84 12.77
N ARG A 85 -1.98 -4.67 12.58
CA ARG A 85 -2.73 -4.35 11.35
C ARG A 85 -1.83 -4.23 10.13
N VAL A 86 -0.64 -3.64 10.31
CA VAL A 86 0.38 -3.55 9.24
C VAL A 86 0.81 -4.95 8.81
N LYS A 87 1.03 -5.84 9.80
CA LYS A 87 1.36 -7.24 9.53
C LYS A 87 0.26 -7.97 8.75
N VAL A 88 -1.00 -7.80 9.15
CA VAL A 88 -2.14 -8.42 8.47
C VAL A 88 -2.25 -7.93 7.02
N ASN A 89 -2.22 -6.61 6.79
CA ASN A 89 -2.26 -6.05 5.45
C ASN A 89 -1.08 -6.54 4.59
N ALA A 90 0.14 -6.56 5.14
CA ALA A 90 1.31 -7.08 4.45
C ALA A 90 1.17 -8.56 4.05
N LEU A 91 0.59 -9.41 4.91
CA LEU A 91 0.32 -10.81 4.58
C LEU A 91 -0.73 -10.96 3.49
N GLU A 92 -1.81 -10.17 3.53
CA GLU A 92 -2.84 -10.18 2.48
C GLU A 92 -2.28 -9.74 1.13
N ARG A 93 -1.42 -8.70 1.12
CA ARG A 93 -0.72 -8.24 -0.07
C ARG A 93 0.28 -9.28 -0.58
N LEU A 94 0.95 -10.01 0.30
CA LEU A 94 1.81 -11.13 -0.08
C LEU A 94 1.02 -12.27 -0.73
N ALA A 95 -0.15 -12.59 -0.17
CA ALA A 95 -1.06 -13.57 -0.76
C ALA A 95 -1.56 -13.14 -2.15
N GLN A 96 -1.84 -11.84 -2.32
CA GLN A 96 -2.22 -11.25 -3.61
C GLN A 96 -1.10 -11.37 -4.66
N CYS A 97 0.16 -11.18 -4.28
CA CYS A 97 1.31 -11.39 -5.17
C CYS A 97 1.50 -12.85 -5.61
N ALA A 98 0.99 -13.81 -4.84
CA ALA A 98 1.15 -15.24 -5.08
C ALA A 98 -0.02 -15.87 -5.85
N ALA A 99 -1.13 -15.14 -6.01
CA ALA A 99 -2.31 -15.54 -6.77
C ALA A 99 -2.13 -15.29 -8.27
#